data_AF-A0A7T8HLY7-F1
#
_entry.id   AF-A0A7T8HLY7-F1
#
_cell.length_a   1.000
_cell.length_b   1.000
_cell.length_c   1.000
_cell.angle_alpha   90.00
_cell.angle_beta   90.00
_cell.angle_gamma   90.00
#
_symmetry.space_group_name_H-M   'P 1'
#
loop_
_entity.id
_entity.type
_entity.pdbx_description
1 polymer ?
#
loop_
_entity_poly.entity_id
_entity_poly.type
_entity_poly.pdbx_seq_one_letter_code
_entity_poly.pdbx_strand_id
1 'polypeptide(L)' 'MSLDPNRQTGMPVKYVGNDPDPTDYLYVSLEQKKYDQSKPYDAKRSCWVPHDKEGYVLGEIKAAKGDLITVQLGYKVKGS' A
#
# COMPACT_ATOMS: atom_id res chain seq x y z
N MET A 1 4.36 40.50 41.54
CA MET A 1 4.42 39.42 40.54
C MET A 1 4.19 40.05 39.19
N SER A 2 5.29 40.47 38.55
CA SER A 2 5.28 41.09 37.22
C SER A 2 5.38 39.98 36.19
N LEU A 3 4.46 39.93 35.24
CA LEU A 3 4.47 38.94 34.16
C LEU A 3 5.59 39.30 33.18
N ASP A 4 6.49 38.35 32.92
CA ASP A 4 7.53 38.51 31.92
C ASP A 4 6.91 38.69 30.51
N PRO A 5 7.27 39.76 29.78
CA PRO A 5 6.69 40.07 28.47
C PRO A 5 7.10 39.10 27.34
N ASN A 6 7.99 38.15 27.62
CA ASN A 6 8.48 37.15 26.65
C ASN A 6 7.84 35.77 26.79
N ARG A 7 6.72 35.64 27.51
CA ARG A 7 5.95 34.38 27.52
C ARG A 7 5.11 34.30 26.24
N GLN A 8 5.77 33.94 25.13
CA GLN A 8 5.16 33.72 23.82
C GLN A 8 4.13 32.57 23.93
N THR A 9 2.88 32.90 24.24
CA THR A 9 1.76 31.99 24.10
C THR A 9 1.37 31.93 22.63
N GLY A 10 1.59 30.79 21.97
CA GLY A 10 0.90 30.48 20.72
C GLY A 10 1.79 29.95 19.60
N MET A 11 1.50 28.68 19.26
CA MET A 11 1.86 27.97 18.03
C MET A 11 3.33 27.55 17.88
N PRO A 12 3.63 26.27 17.58
CA PRO A 12 4.98 25.86 17.23
C PRO A 12 5.46 26.65 16.01
N VAL A 13 6.71 27.11 16.08
CA VAL A 13 7.42 27.80 15.01
C VAL A 13 7.22 27.02 13.72
N LYS A 14 6.54 27.63 12.74
CA LYS A 14 6.38 27.05 11.40
C LYS A 14 7.78 26.88 10.83
N TYR A 15 8.21 25.65 10.67
CA TYR A 15 9.51 25.34 10.10
C TYR A 15 9.57 25.93 8.67
N VAL A 16 10.55 26.82 8.42
CA VAL A 16 10.72 27.58 7.17
C VAL A 16 11.85 27.01 6.31
N GLY A 17 11.99 25.69 6.26
CA GLY A 17 12.79 25.02 5.24
C GLY A 17 11.96 24.77 3.97
N ASN A 18 12.62 24.75 2.82
CA ASN A 18 12.08 24.32 1.52
C ASN A 18 11.76 22.81 1.49
N ASP A 19 11.26 22.26 2.61
CA ASP A 19 10.92 20.85 2.67
C ASP A 19 9.64 20.65 1.88
N PRO A 20 9.68 19.88 0.77
CA PRO A 20 8.49 19.61 -0.02
C PRO A 20 7.45 18.94 0.86
N ASP A 21 6.17 19.25 0.60
CA ASP A 21 5.06 18.66 1.34
C ASP A 21 5.20 17.12 1.34
N PRO A 22 5.33 16.47 2.51
CA PRO A 22 5.51 15.03 2.57
C PRO A 22 4.23 14.25 2.23
N THR A 23 3.11 14.93 1.96
CA THR A 23 1.78 14.33 1.77
C THR A 23 1.79 13.18 0.77
N ASP A 24 2.48 13.32 -0.37
CA ASP A 24 2.51 12.29 -1.41
C ASP A 24 3.24 11.00 -0.97
N TYR A 25 4.12 11.10 0.03
CA TYR A 25 4.85 9.96 0.58
C TYR A 25 4.11 9.29 1.75
N LEU A 26 3.16 10.01 2.37
CA LEU A 26 2.45 9.58 3.57
C LEU A 26 1.00 9.19 3.30
N TYR A 27 0.38 9.77 2.28
CA TYR A 27 -1.03 9.59 1.98
C TYR A 27 -1.25 9.08 0.57
N VAL A 28 -2.06 8.03 0.47
CA VAL A 28 -2.64 7.61 -0.80
C VAL A 28 -3.71 8.64 -1.20
N SER A 29 -3.63 9.15 -2.43
CA SER A 29 -4.59 10.12 -2.98
C SER A 29 -6.03 9.58 -2.95
N LEU A 30 -7.02 10.47 -2.90
CA LEU A 30 -8.44 10.07 -2.92
C LEU A 30 -8.82 9.32 -4.19
N GLU A 31 -8.20 9.68 -5.32
CA GLU A 31 -8.39 9.00 -6.60
C GLU A 31 -7.83 7.58 -6.56
N GLN A 32 -6.59 7.42 -6.07
CA GLN A 32 -5.94 6.10 -5.96
C GLN A 32 -6.72 5.18 -5.02
N LYS A 33 -7.19 5.69 -3.87
CA LYS A 33 -8.06 4.92 -2.95
C LYS A 33 -9.33 4.43 -3.63
N LYS A 34 -10.01 5.26 -4.43
CA LYS A 34 -11.22 4.86 -5.16
C LYS A 34 -10.91 3.79 -6.20
N TYR A 35 -9.81 3.94 -6.93
CA TYR A 35 -9.35 2.94 -7.89
C TYR A 35 -9.09 1.60 -7.20
N ASP A 36 -8.29 1.58 -6.13
CA ASP A 36 -7.93 0.36 -5.39
C ASP A 36 -9.15 -0.34 -4.78
N GLN A 37 -10.13 0.42 -4.27
CA GLN A 37 -11.38 -0.13 -3.75
C GLN A 37 -12.28 -0.73 -4.85
N SER A 38 -12.17 -0.24 -6.08
CA SER A 38 -12.97 -0.72 -7.21
C SER A 38 -12.36 -1.92 -7.93
N LYS A 39 -11.10 -2.26 -7.63
CA LYS A 39 -10.38 -3.36 -8.30
C LYS A 39 -11.12 -4.69 -8.04
N PRO A 40 -11.47 -5.45 -9.11
CA PRO A 40 -12.17 -6.72 -8.94
C PRO A 40 -11.29 -7.71 -8.16
N TYR A 41 -11.86 -8.30 -7.11
CA TYR A 41 -11.20 -9.23 -6.22
C TYR A 41 -12.07 -10.46 -5.98
N ASP A 42 -11.56 -11.65 -6.30
CA ASP A 42 -12.22 -12.91 -5.97
C ASP A 42 -11.63 -13.46 -4.67
N ALA A 43 -12.38 -13.34 -3.57
CA ALA A 43 -11.92 -13.74 -2.25
C ALA A 43 -11.69 -15.26 -2.09
N LYS A 44 -12.27 -16.10 -2.95
CA LYS A 44 -12.12 -17.56 -2.88
C LYS A 44 -11.00 -18.06 -3.76
N ARG A 45 -10.68 -17.34 -4.83
CA ARG A 45 -9.72 -17.77 -5.84
C ARG A 45 -8.39 -17.03 -5.75
N SER A 46 -8.36 -15.83 -5.20
CA SER A 46 -7.12 -15.05 -5.06
C SER A 46 -6.27 -15.62 -3.93
N CYS A 47 -5.00 -15.93 -4.22
CA CYS A 47 -4.05 -16.43 -3.22
C CYS A 47 -2.64 -15.91 -3.47
N TRP A 48 -1.80 -15.96 -2.42
CA TRP A 48 -0.37 -15.70 -2.51
C TRP A 48 0.37 -17.02 -2.64
N VAL A 49 1.18 -17.15 -3.70
CA VAL A 49 1.98 -18.33 -3.98
C VAL A 49 3.45 -18.02 -3.70
N PRO A 50 4.18 -18.87 -2.96
CA PRO A 50 5.62 -18.72 -2.82
C PRO A 50 6.34 -18.76 -4.17
N HIS A 51 7.31 -17.86 -4.37
CA HIS A 51 8.12 -17.78 -5.58
C HIS A 51 9.58 -17.55 -5.21
N ASP A 52 10.49 -18.20 -5.91
CA ASP A 52 11.92 -18.24 -5.61
C ASP A 52 12.60 -16.85 -5.66
N LYS A 53 12.18 -16.00 -6.62
CA LYS A 53 12.81 -14.70 -6.88
C LYS A 53 12.07 -13.50 -6.28
N GLU A 54 10.75 -13.61 -6.19
CA GLU A 54 9.88 -12.49 -5.78
C GLU A 54 9.32 -12.69 -4.36
N GLY A 55 9.69 -13.79 -3.69
CA GLY A 55 9.16 -14.17 -2.38
C GLY A 55 7.74 -14.71 -2.50
N TYR A 56 6.78 -13.83 -2.80
CA TYR A 56 5.38 -14.21 -3.02
C TYR A 56 4.79 -13.48 -4.21
N VAL A 57 3.93 -14.19 -4.93
CA VAL A 57 3.26 -13.69 -6.12
C VAL A 57 1.76 -13.92 -6.05
N LEU A 58 1.00 -13.03 -6.68
CA LEU A 58 -0.44 -13.17 -6.77
C LEU A 58 -0.81 -14.30 -7.75
N GLY A 59 -1.67 -15.21 -7.31
CA GLY A 59 -2.20 -16.30 -8.12
C GLY A 59 -3.72 -16.42 -8.03
N GLU A 60 -4.29 -17.12 -9.00
CA GLU A 60 -5.71 -17.45 -9.06
C GLU A 60 -5.91 -18.97 -9.09
N ILE A 61 -6.64 -19.50 -8.12
CA ILE A 61 -6.98 -20.93 -8.04
C ILE A 61 -7.87 -21.33 -9.22
N LYS A 62 -7.43 -22.33 -9.99
CA LYS A 62 -8.17 -22.88 -11.13
C LYS A 62 -8.85 -24.21 -10.82
N ALA A 63 -8.23 -25.04 -9.99
CA ALA A 63 -8.78 -26.34 -9.63
C ALA A 63 -8.23 -26.82 -8.28
N ALA A 64 -8.99 -27.71 -7.65
CA ALA A 64 -8.59 -28.46 -6.47
C ALA A 64 -8.88 -29.95 -6.72
N LYS A 65 -7.90 -30.82 -6.45
CA LYS A 65 -8.05 -32.27 -6.52
C LYS A 65 -7.48 -32.89 -5.25
N GLY A 66 -8.37 -33.17 -4.29
CA GLY A 66 -7.94 -33.52 -2.93
C GLY A 66 -7.12 -32.38 -2.34
N ASP A 67 -5.90 -32.70 -1.91
CA ASP A 67 -4.98 -31.72 -1.31
C ASP A 67 -4.12 -30.96 -2.35
N LEU A 68 -4.24 -31.30 -3.64
CA LEU A 68 -3.49 -30.65 -4.71
C LEU A 68 -4.27 -29.47 -5.29
N ILE A 69 -3.69 -28.27 -5.24
CA ILE A 69 -4.29 -27.04 -5.76
C ILE A 69 -3.52 -26.56 -7.00
N THR A 70 -4.24 -26.36 -8.10
CA THR A 70 -3.69 -25.77 -9.33
C THR A 70 -3.94 -24.26 -9.30
N VAL A 71 -2.86 -23.48 -9.28
CA VAL A 71 -2.90 -22.02 -9.26
C VAL A 71 -2.30 -21.45 -10.55
N GLN A 72 -3.02 -20.55 -11.21
CA GLN A 72 -2.49 -19.74 -12.31
C GLN A 72 -1.80 -18.51 -11.73
N LEU A 73 -0.55 -18.27 -12.10
CA LEU A 73 0.22 -17.11 -11.63
C LEU A 73 -0.14 -15.85 -12.44
N GLY A 74 -0.28 -14.71 -11.76
CA GLY A 74 -0.80 -13.46 -12.33
C GLY A 74 0.19 -12.68 -13.20
N TYR A 75 1.47 -13.05 -13.23
CA TYR A 75 2.45 -12.47 -14.14
C TYR A 75 2.56 -13.33 -15.40
N LYS A 76 2.49 -12.68 -16.56
CA LYS A 76 2.82 -13.31 -17.83
C LYS A 76 4.30 -13.66 -17.78
N VAL A 77 4.63 -14.94 -17.63
CA VAL A 77 6.01 -15.43 -17.81
C VAL A 77 6.48 -14.92 -19.16
N LYS A 78 7.45 -13.99 -19.19
CA LYS A 78 8.09 -13.57 -20.44
C LYS A 78 8.99 -14.72 -20.87
N GLY A 79 8.41 -15.68 -21.58
CA GLY A 79 9.09 -16.89 -22.05
C GLY A 79 8.83 -18.06 -21.12
N SER A 80 8.10 -19.03 -21.67
CA SER A 80 7.94 -20.45 -21.33
C SER A 80 8.34 -20.92 -19.93
#